data_AF-A0A972CL01-F1
#
_entry.id   AF-A0A972CL01-F1
#
_cell.length_a   1.000
_cell.length_b   1.000
_cell.length_c   1.000
_cell.angle_alpha   90.00
_cell.angle_beta   90.00
_cell.angle_gamma   90.00
#
_symmetry.space_group_name_H-M   'P 1'
#
loop_
_entity.id
_entity.type
_entity.pdbx_description
1 polymer ?
#
loop_
_entity_poly.entity_id
_entity_poly.type
_entity_poly.pdbx_seq_one_letter_code
_entity_poly.pdbx_strand_id
1 'polypeptide(L)'
;MNYIFISPHFPDNYKYFVISLAELGLNVLAVGSEAYDNLDNELKNSLTEYYKVQDMEDYDQVLRACGYFTFKYGKIDRIESHNEHWLEQDARLRTDFNVFGLKS
;
A
#
# COMPACT_ATOMS: atom_id res chain seq x y z
N MET A 1 -13.25 -4.89 -0.20
CA MET A 1 -12.07 -5.18 -1.04
C MET A 1 -10.86 -4.63 -0.31
N ASN A 2 -9.87 -5.48 -0.05
CA ASN A 2 -8.63 -5.09 0.62
C ASN A 2 -7.63 -4.59 -0.43
N TYR A 3 -7.32 -3.30 -0.38
CA TYR A 3 -6.43 -2.64 -1.33
C TYR A 3 -5.18 -2.16 -0.61
N ILE A 4 -4.00 -2.65 -1.00
CA ILE A 4 -2.73 -2.13 -0.49
C ILE A 4 -2.22 -1.04 -1.44
N PHE A 5 -2.03 0.16 -0.89
CA PHE A 5 -1.36 1.27 -1.57
C PHE A 5 0.09 1.38 -1.07
N ILE A 6 1.05 1.26 -1.98
CA ILE A 6 2.48 1.33 -1.68
C ILE A 6 2.96 2.78 -1.83
N SER A 7 3.66 3.30 -0.82
CA SER A 7 4.21 4.66 -0.79
C SER A 7 3.17 5.77 -1.05
N PRO A 8 2.07 5.86 -0.27
CA PRO A 8 0.99 6.81 -0.57
C PRO A 8 1.35 8.29 -0.32
N HIS A 9 2.46 8.56 0.37
CA HIS A 9 2.87 9.92 0.72
C HIS A 9 3.55 10.66 -0.44
N PHE A 10 4.20 9.94 -1.35
CA PHE A 10 5.01 10.55 -2.40
C PHE A 10 4.76 9.91 -3.78
N PRO A 11 4.56 10.73 -4.83
CA PRO A 11 4.38 12.19 -4.80
C PRO A 11 3.12 12.64 -4.03
N ASP A 12 3.10 13.87 -3.51
CA ASP A 12 2.02 14.37 -2.63
C ASP A 12 0.62 14.20 -3.22
N ASN A 13 0.47 14.31 -4.54
CA ASN A 13 -0.82 14.18 -5.22
C ASN A 13 -1.33 12.73 -5.29
N TYR A 14 -0.53 11.72 -4.93
CA TYR A 14 -0.98 10.32 -4.93
C TYR A 14 -1.97 10.04 -3.79
N LYS A 15 -1.97 10.87 -2.74
CA LYS A 15 -2.97 10.80 -1.67
C LYS A 15 -4.41 10.84 -2.20
N TYR A 16 -4.66 11.50 -3.34
CA TYR A 16 -5.99 11.57 -3.94
C TYR A 16 -6.49 10.21 -4.44
N PHE A 17 -5.62 9.30 -4.87
CA PHE A 17 -6.04 7.93 -5.18
C PHE A 17 -6.52 7.21 -3.91
N VAL A 18 -5.77 7.33 -2.81
CA VAL A 18 -6.13 6.74 -1.52
C VAL A 18 -7.46 7.29 -1.02
N ILE A 19 -7.64 8.61 -1.06
CA ILE A 19 -8.88 9.30 -0.66
C ILE A 19 -10.06 8.77 -1.48
N SER A 20 -9.95 8.77 -2.81
CA SER A 20 -11.04 8.30 -3.68
C SER A 20 -11.35 6.80 -3.49
N LEU A 21 -10.34 5.95 -3.25
CA LEU A 21 -10.57 4.54 -2.94
C LEU A 21 -11.35 4.38 -1.62
N ALA A 22 -11.03 5.17 -0.59
CA ALA A 22 -11.73 5.15 0.68
C ALA A 22 -13.17 5.67 0.55
N GLU A 23 -13.41 6.73 -0.21
CA GLU A 23 -14.75 7.26 -0.52
C GLU A 23 -15.64 6.26 -1.25
N LEU A 24 -15.04 5.38 -2.06
CA LEU A 24 -15.73 4.26 -2.70
C LEU A 24 -16.00 3.07 -1.75
N GLY A 25 -15.63 3.18 -0.47
CA GLY A 25 -15.89 2.18 0.57
C GLY A 25 -14.92 1.00 0.57
N LEU A 26 -13.73 1.15 -0.04
CA LEU A 26 -12.70 0.11 0.01
C LEU A 26 -11.97 0.12 1.36
N ASN A 27 -11.44 -1.04 1.75
CA ASN A 27 -10.51 -1.14 2.87
C ASN A 27 -9.11 -0.80 2.35
N VAL A 28 -8.69 0.46 2.53
CA VAL A 28 -7.40 0.96 2.02
C VAL A 28 -6.33 0.81 3.10
N LEU A 29 -5.36 -0.05 2.82
CA LEU A 29 -4.21 -0.34 3.66
C LEU A 29 -2.98 0.26 3.00
N ALA A 30 -2.05 0.81 3.78
CA ALA A 30 -0.87 1.46 3.21
C ALA A 30 0.44 0.95 3.80
N VAL A 31 1.47 0.86 2.95
CA VAL A 31 2.85 0.62 3.36
C VAL A 31 3.70 1.81 2.92
N GLY A 32 4.53 2.35 3.80
CA GLY A 32 5.45 3.44 3.47
C GLY A 32 6.59 3.57 4.49
N SER A 33 7.59 4.39 4.17
CA SER A 33 8.71 4.68 5.06
C SER A 33 8.53 5.97 5.88
N GLU A 34 7.64 6.86 5.45
CA GLU A 34 7.36 8.12 6.15
C GLU A 34 6.75 7.87 7.54
N ALA A 35 7.13 8.66 8.53
CA ALA A 35 6.55 8.52 9.86
C ALA A 35 5.04 8.81 9.81
N TYR A 36 4.23 7.99 10.49
CA TYR A 36 2.78 8.16 10.49
C TYR A 36 2.36 9.59 10.85
N ASP A 37 2.98 10.17 11.88
CA ASP A 37 2.67 11.53 12.34
C ASP A 37 2.98 12.62 11.31
N ASN A 38 3.87 12.35 10.35
CA ASN A 38 4.21 13.27 9.27
C ASN A 38 3.24 13.20 8.08
N LEU A 39 2.40 12.18 8.00
CA LEU A 39 1.42 12.07 6.91
C LEU A 39 0.39 13.21 6.99
N ASP A 40 -0.05 13.66 5.82
CA ASP A 40 -1.16 14.60 5.66
C ASP A 40 -2.43 14.06 6.35
N ASN A 41 -3.20 14.94 6.99
CA ASN A 41 -4.37 14.52 7.77
C ASN A 41 -5.47 13.91 6.89
N GLU A 42 -5.66 14.38 5.65
CA GLU A 42 -6.63 13.79 4.73
C GLU A 42 -6.21 12.36 4.40
N LEU A 43 -4.92 12.15 4.11
CA LEU A 43 -4.38 10.82 3.85
C LEU A 43 -4.57 9.89 5.07
N LYS A 44 -4.20 10.33 6.27
CA LYS A 44 -4.39 9.55 7.51
C LYS A 44 -5.85 9.13 7.69
N ASN A 45 -6.77 10.06 7.49
CA ASN A 45 -8.21 9.83 7.72
C ASN A 45 -8.83 8.90 6.67
N SER A 46 -8.23 8.77 5.49
CA SER A 46 -8.68 7.87 4.43
C SER A 46 -8.12 6.45 4.57
N LEU A 47 -7.09 6.25 5.37
CA LEU A 47 -6.45 4.94 5.56
C LEU A 47 -7.16 4.13 6.64
N THR A 48 -7.37 2.84 6.39
CA THR A 48 -7.81 1.90 7.42
C THR A 48 -6.66 1.49 8.34
N GLU A 49 -5.47 1.26 7.78
CA GLU A 49 -4.24 1.09 8.55
C GLU A 49 -3.02 1.50 7.71
N TYR A 50 -2.03 2.06 8.38
CA TYR A 50 -0.73 2.40 7.80
C TYR A 50 0.36 1.57 8.50
N TYR A 51 1.14 0.84 7.72
CA TYR A 51 2.29 0.07 8.20
C TYR A 51 3.58 0.79 7.78
N LYS A 52 4.29 1.35 8.77
CA LYS A 52 5.58 2.00 8.54
C LYS A 52 6.70 0.96 8.46
N VAL A 53 7.39 0.87 7.33
CA VAL A 53 8.68 0.17 7.21
C VAL A 53 9.83 1.13 7.43
N GLN A 54 11.04 0.61 7.68
CA GLN A 54 12.23 1.47 7.81
C GLN A 54 12.80 1.83 6.44
N ASP A 55 12.79 0.85 5.53
CA ASP A 55 13.29 1.01 4.17
C ASP A 55 12.30 0.37 3.19
N MET A 56 11.88 1.12 2.18
CA MET A 56 10.96 0.64 1.15
C MET A 56 11.69 -0.19 0.09
N GLU A 57 13.00 -0.01 -0.07
CA GLU A 57 13.86 -0.80 -0.96
C GLU A 57 14.13 -2.20 -0.39
N ASP A 58 13.99 -2.36 0.93
CA ASP A 58 14.05 -3.67 1.57
C ASP A 58 12.73 -4.43 1.34
N TYR A 59 12.74 -5.24 0.28
CA TYR A 59 11.59 -6.06 -0.11
C TYR A 59 11.06 -6.92 1.04
N ASP A 60 11.93 -7.45 1.89
CA ASP A 60 11.52 -8.33 2.99
C ASP A 60 10.67 -7.58 4.03
N GLN A 61 10.92 -6.29 4.24
CA GLN A 61 10.10 -5.46 5.12
C GLN A 61 8.71 -5.23 4.52
N VAL A 62 8.65 -4.90 3.22
CA VAL A 62 7.38 -4.66 2.53
C VAL A 62 6.56 -5.96 2.39
N LEU A 63 7.21 -7.08 2.08
CA LEU A 63 6.59 -8.40 2.05
C LEU A 63 5.97 -8.75 3.41
N ARG A 64 6.69 -8.53 4.52
CA ARG A 64 6.17 -8.75 5.87
C ARG A 64 4.99 -7.84 6.21
N ALA A 65 5.02 -6.58 5.78
CA ALA A 65 3.91 -5.65 5.97
C ALA A 65 2.64 -6.13 5.24
N CYS A 66 2.76 -6.54 3.98
CA CYS A 66 1.66 -7.14 3.21
C CYS A 66 1.18 -8.48 3.83
N GLY A 67 2.10 -9.27 4.39
CA GLY A 67 1.78 -10.50 5.12
C GLY A 67 0.98 -10.23 6.40
N TYR A 68 1.37 -9.21 7.17
CA TYR A 68 0.61 -8.74 8.34
C TYR A 68 -0.80 -8.32 7.96
N PHE A 69 -0.96 -7.55 6.88
CA PHE A 69 -2.27 -7.17 6.37
C PHE A 69 -3.12 -8.37 5.94
N THR A 70 -2.51 -9.35 5.28
CA THR A 70 -3.21 -10.58 4.89
C THR A 70 -3.71 -11.36 6.11
N PHE A 71 -2.89 -11.44 7.17
CA PHE A 71 -3.28 -12.08 8.42
C PHE A 71 -4.44 -11.36 9.12
N LYS A 72 -4.39 -10.02 9.18
CA LYS A 72 -5.36 -9.20 9.94
C LYS A 72 -6.67 -8.95 9.20
N TYR A 73 -6.62 -8.67 7.89
CA TYR A 73 -7.77 -8.26 7.08
C TYR A 73 -8.23 -9.33 6.08
N GLY A 74 -7.49 -10.43 5.95
CA GLY A 74 -7.76 -11.49 4.99
C GLY A 74 -7.14 -11.20 3.62
N LYS A 75 -7.61 -11.93 2.61
CA LYS A 75 -7.05 -11.90 1.26
C LYS A 75 -6.92 -10.47 0.71
N ILE A 76 -5.77 -10.18 0.11
CA ILE A 76 -5.52 -8.92 -0.60
C ILE A 76 -6.07 -9.02 -2.02
N ASP A 77 -6.79 -8.00 -2.47
CA ASP A 77 -7.47 -8.00 -3.78
C ASP A 77 -6.73 -7.15 -4.82
N ARG A 78 -5.94 -6.16 -4.38
CA ARG A 78 -5.11 -5.25 -5.20
C ARG A 78 -3.88 -4.78 -4.42
N ILE A 79 -2.77 -4.59 -5.13
CA ILE A 79 -1.51 -4.01 -4.63
C ILE A 79 -0.97 -3.08 -5.71
N GLU A 80 -0.86 -1.79 -5.42
CA GLU A 80 -0.41 -0.78 -6.38
C GLU A 80 0.34 0.36 -5.68
N SER A 81 1.41 0.86 -6.31
CA SER A 81 2.09 2.10 -5.92
C SER A 81 1.72 3.30 -6.79
N HIS A 82 1.30 3.04 -8.04
CA HIS A 82 1.21 4.03 -9.12
C HIS A 82 2.52 4.77 -9.43
N ASN A 83 3.67 4.27 -8.98
CA ASN A 83 4.98 4.88 -9.17
C ASN A 83 5.90 3.92 -9.93
N GLU A 84 6.53 4.38 -11.01
CA GLU A 84 7.44 3.58 -11.82
C GLU A 84 8.61 3.00 -11.03
N HIS A 85 9.04 3.67 -9.97
CA HIS A 85 10.12 3.23 -9.10
C HIS A 85 9.80 1.90 -8.41
N TRP A 86 8.53 1.69 -8.03
CA TRP A 86 8.08 0.48 -7.34
C TRP A 86 7.47 -0.57 -8.28
N LEU A 87 7.48 -0.34 -9.60
CA LEU A 87 6.73 -1.15 -10.55
C LEU A 87 7.12 -2.64 -10.52
N GLU A 88 8.41 -2.95 -10.44
CA GLU A 88 8.89 -4.33 -10.34
C GLU A 88 8.53 -4.97 -8.99
N GLN A 89 8.62 -4.18 -7.91
CA GLN A 89 8.27 -4.63 -6.57
C GLN A 89 6.76 -4.90 -6.43
N ASP A 90 5.92 -4.05 -7.02
CA ASP A 90 4.47 -4.26 -7.13
C ASP A 90 4.18 -5.57 -7.87
N ALA A 91 4.84 -5.81 -9.02
CA ALA A 91 4.67 -7.05 -9.78
C ALA A 91 5.05 -8.29 -8.97
N ARG A 92 6.16 -8.23 -8.23
CA ARG A 92 6.61 -9.32 -7.36
C ARG A 92 5.64 -9.54 -6.20
N LEU A 93 5.15 -8.49 -5.54
CA LEU A 93 4.11 -8.61 -4.51
C LEU A 93 2.83 -9.22 -5.06
N ARG A 94 2.39 -8.84 -6.27
CA ARG A 94 1.24 -9.48 -6.92
C ARG A 94 1.47 -10.96 -7.20
N THR A 95 2.70 -11.36 -7.55
CA THR A 95 3.08 -12.78 -7.67
C THR A 95 2.96 -13.49 -6.31
N ASP A 96 3.65 -12.99 -5.29
CA ASP A 96 3.80 -13.62 -3.98
C ASP A 96 2.46 -13.75 -3.23
N PHE A 97 1.58 -12.75 -3.35
CA PHE A 97 0.25 -12.77 -2.73
C PHE A 97 -0.86 -13.30 -3.66
N ASN A 98 -0.50 -13.73 -4.88
CA ASN A 98 -1.45 -14.16 -5.91
C ASN A 98 -2.59 -13.16 -6.15
N VAL A 99 -2.23 -11.89 -6.35
CA VAL A 99 -3.14 -10.78 -6.61
C VAL A 99 -3.28 -10.55 -8.12
N PHE A 100 -4.44 -10.06 -8.57
CA PHE A 100 -4.67 -9.72 -9.98
C PHE A 100 -3.78 -8.54 -10.42
N GLY A 101 -3.15 -8.64 -11.59
CA GLY A 101 -2.35 -7.59 -12.22
C GLY A 101 -1.13 -8.14 -12.95
N LEU A 102 -0.22 -7.25 -13.36
CA LEU A 102 1.09 -7.65 -13.90
C LEU A 102 1.92 -8.33 -12.81
N LYS A 103 2.57 -9.44 -13.17
CA LYS A 103 3.34 -10.31 -12.29
C LYS A 103 4.75 -10.50 -12.85
N SER A 104 5.74 -10.66 -11.97
CA SER A 104 7.14 -11.00 -12.28
C SER A 104 7.59 -12.26 -11.55
#